data_AF-A0A7Y7NXW2-F1
#
_entry.id   AF-A0A7Y7NXW2-F1
#
_cell.length_a   1.000
_cell.length_b   1.000
_cell.length_c   1.000
_cell.angle_alpha   90.00
_cell.angle_beta   90.00
_cell.angle_gamma   90.00
#
_symmetry.space_group_name_H-M   'P 1'
#
loop_
_entity.id
_entity.type
_entity.pdbx_description
1 polymer ?
#
loop_
_entity_poly.entity_id
_entity_poly.type
_entity_poly.pdbx_seq_one_letter_code
_entity_poly.pdbx_strand_id
1 'polypeptide(L)'
;MQTKTKFIIFIVLVVVIIGGLGTYFALKPQAPGKLDQFAQALSQKAKFYGAFWCTHCQAQKAEFGSSKKYLPYVECSNPDNTQTQICKDNKIEGYPTWMFQDGVKITSKSAPLVCAIKTATSVEPDACAGRSSEYYQTWIFDGYNFSIKSPTAPVQEGDVWKFPSTAQVTGENPLNFLAEQIGFVLPQ
;
A
#
# COMPACT_ATOMS: atom_id res chain seq x y z
N MET A 1 48.78 43.64 -6.45
CA MET A 1 49.01 42.21 -6.11
C MET A 1 48.17 41.75 -4.91
N GLN A 2 48.08 42.54 -3.83
CA GLN A 2 47.26 42.27 -2.62
C GLN A 2 45.77 41.95 -2.86
N THR A 3 45.11 42.58 -3.83
CA THR A 3 43.65 42.42 -4.07
C THR A 3 43.29 41.09 -4.72
N LYS A 4 44.15 40.54 -5.59
CA LYS A 4 43.93 39.25 -6.26
C LYS A 4 44.03 38.08 -5.27
N THR A 5 45.01 38.13 -4.35
CA THR A 5 45.17 37.11 -3.31
C THR A 5 43.98 37.08 -2.35
N LYS A 6 43.47 38.25 -1.93
CA LYS A 6 42.25 38.34 -1.09
C LYS A 6 41.00 37.81 -1.79
N PHE A 7 40.87 38.04 -3.10
CA PHE A 7 39.76 37.53 -3.90
C PHE A 7 39.80 36.00 -4.05
N ILE A 8 40.98 35.41 -4.26
CA ILE A 8 41.15 33.94 -4.32
C ILE A 8 40.81 33.31 -2.97
N ILE A 9 41.28 33.89 -1.86
CA ILE A 9 40.97 33.39 -0.50
C ILE A 9 39.46 33.44 -0.23
N PHE A 10 38.78 34.51 -0.65
CA PHE A 10 37.34 34.63 -0.50
C PHE A 10 36.58 33.54 -1.27
N ILE A 11 36.96 33.26 -2.52
CA ILE A 11 36.35 32.18 -3.31
C ILE A 11 36.56 30.81 -2.65
N VAL A 12 37.77 30.51 -2.18
CA VAL A 12 38.07 29.25 -1.50
C VAL A 12 37.24 29.10 -0.23
N LEU A 13 37.11 30.16 0.57
CA LEU A 13 36.25 30.16 1.76
C LEU A 13 34.78 29.89 1.40
N VAL A 14 34.26 30.55 0.36
CA VAL A 14 32.87 30.33 -0.10
C VAL A 14 32.67 28.88 -0.56
N VAL A 15 33.61 28.31 -1.33
CA VAL A 15 33.54 26.91 -1.79
C VAL A 15 33.61 25.93 -0.62
N VAL A 16 34.46 26.18 0.39
CA VAL A 16 34.55 25.36 1.60
C VAL A 16 33.27 25.47 2.43
N ILE A 17 32.68 26.67 2.55
CA ILE A 17 31.42 26.89 3.26
C ILE A 17 30.27 26.18 2.55
N ILE A 18 30.14 26.33 1.22
CA ILE A 18 29.10 25.66 0.43
C ILE A 18 29.29 24.14 0.46
N GLY A 19 30.52 23.66 0.33
CA GLY A 19 30.85 22.24 0.44
C GLY A 19 30.53 21.68 1.83
N GLY A 20 30.88 22.42 2.89
CA GLY A 20 30.58 22.06 4.29
C GLY A 20 29.09 22.09 4.61
N LEU A 21 28.34 23.07 4.09
CA LEU A 21 26.87 23.12 4.22
C LEU A 21 26.21 21.97 3.45
N GLY A 22 26.65 21.70 2.23
CA GLY A 22 26.12 20.61 1.41
C GLY A 22 26.33 19.24 2.06
N THR A 23 27.53 18.96 2.59
CA THR A 23 27.80 17.71 3.31
C THR A 23 27.06 17.63 4.63
N TYR A 24 26.95 18.73 5.37
CA TYR A 24 26.18 18.79 6.62
C TYR A 24 24.69 18.46 6.40
N PHE A 25 24.06 19.05 5.37
CA PHE A 25 22.66 18.76 5.05
C PHE A 25 22.45 17.35 4.48
N ALA A 26 23.40 16.83 3.71
CA ALA A 26 23.32 15.47 3.17
C ALA A 26 23.48 14.38 4.24
N LEU A 27 24.27 14.64 5.29
CA LEU A 27 24.56 13.68 6.36
C LEU A 27 23.62 13.81 7.56
N LYS A 28 22.82 14.89 7.66
CA LYS A 28 21.87 15.05 8.76
C LYS A 28 20.84 13.93 8.69
N PRO A 29 20.73 13.07 9.73
CA PRO A 29 19.68 12.06 9.78
C PRO A 29 18.33 12.76 9.69
N GLN A 30 17.51 12.39 8.71
CA GLN A 30 16.12 12.81 8.71
C GLN A 30 15.46 12.28 10.00
N ALA A 31 14.78 13.17 10.72
CA ALA A 31 13.95 12.74 11.84
C ALA A 31 13.00 11.62 11.36
N PRO A 32 12.77 10.57 12.18
CA PRO A 32 11.84 9.51 11.84
C PRO A 32 10.48 10.09 11.44
N GLY A 33 9.93 9.60 10.33
CA GLY A 33 8.58 9.96 9.90
C GLY A 33 7.55 9.46 10.90
N LYS A 34 6.42 10.18 11.03
CA LYS A 34 5.34 9.86 11.98
C LYS A 34 4.89 8.39 11.87
N LEU A 35 4.89 7.82 10.67
CA LEU A 35 4.40 6.47 10.39
C LEU A 35 5.53 5.45 10.11
N ASP A 36 6.79 5.76 10.43
CA ASP A 36 7.92 4.88 10.10
C ASP A 36 7.77 3.50 10.75
N GLN A 37 7.46 3.47 12.05
CA GLN A 37 7.26 2.20 12.78
C GLN A 37 6.07 1.41 12.23
N PHE A 38 5.00 2.11 11.84
CA PHE A 38 3.82 1.45 11.27
C PHE A 38 4.13 0.83 9.91
N ALA A 39 4.78 1.58 9.01
CA ALA A 39 5.16 1.10 7.69
C ALA A 39 6.17 -0.07 7.77
N GLN A 40 7.10 -0.03 8.73
CA GLN A 40 8.01 -1.14 9.02
C GLN A 40 7.28 -2.36 9.58
N ALA A 41 6.28 -2.18 10.46
CA ALA A 41 5.48 -3.29 10.96
C ALA A 41 4.65 -3.95 9.85
N LEU A 42 4.08 -3.15 8.94
CA LEU A 42 3.40 -3.65 7.74
C LEU A 42 4.36 -4.47 6.87
N SER A 43 5.63 -4.07 6.74
CA SER A 43 6.56 -4.75 5.84
C SER A 43 6.89 -6.19 6.24
N GLN A 44 6.68 -6.52 7.51
CA GLN A 44 6.87 -7.87 8.06
C GLN A 44 5.62 -8.75 7.94
N LYS A 45 4.43 -8.15 7.78
CA LYS A 45 3.14 -8.85 7.94
C LYS A 45 2.19 -8.69 6.76
N ALA A 46 2.55 -7.89 5.76
CA ALA A 46 1.68 -7.61 4.63
C ALA A 46 2.47 -7.43 3.33
N LYS A 47 1.76 -7.50 2.21
CA LYS A 47 2.23 -7.12 0.88
C LYS A 47 1.24 -6.13 0.28
N PHE A 48 1.78 -5.06 -0.31
CA PHE A 48 1.03 -4.02 -0.99
C PHE A 48 1.35 -4.07 -2.49
N TYR A 49 0.44 -4.65 -3.26
CA TYR A 49 0.54 -4.75 -4.72
C TYR A 49 -0.06 -3.51 -5.37
N GLY A 50 0.68 -2.90 -6.29
CA GLY A 50 0.18 -1.78 -7.07
C GLY A 50 1.01 -1.51 -8.32
N ALA A 51 0.61 -0.49 -9.07
CA ALA A 51 1.32 -0.05 -10.27
C ALA A 51 1.87 1.36 -10.11
N PHE A 52 3.02 1.67 -10.72
CA PHE A 52 3.61 3.02 -10.64
C PHE A 52 2.68 4.12 -11.20
N TRP A 53 1.87 3.80 -12.20
CA TRP A 53 0.90 4.70 -12.85
C TRP A 53 -0.45 4.77 -12.11
N CYS A 54 -0.70 3.90 -11.13
CA CYS A 54 -1.99 3.79 -10.46
C CYS A 54 -2.21 4.95 -9.48
N THR A 55 -3.20 5.81 -9.78
CA THR A 55 -3.55 6.99 -8.97
C THR A 55 -3.97 6.64 -7.55
N HIS A 56 -4.79 5.60 -7.37
CA HIS A 56 -5.19 5.11 -6.05
C HIS A 56 -4.01 4.57 -5.23
N CYS A 57 -3.04 3.95 -5.90
CA CYS A 57 -1.82 3.44 -5.28
C CYS A 57 -0.93 4.60 -4.81
N GLN A 58 -0.85 5.67 -5.61
CA GLN A 58 -0.16 6.90 -5.23
C GLN A 58 -0.85 7.59 -4.06
N ALA A 59 -2.19 7.63 -4.04
CA ALA A 59 -2.97 8.16 -2.91
C ALA A 59 -2.70 7.37 -1.62
N GLN A 60 -2.78 6.03 -1.67
CA GLN A 60 -2.43 5.18 -0.51
C GLN A 60 -1.00 5.45 -0.03
N LYS A 61 -0.02 5.56 -0.94
CA LYS A 61 1.37 5.88 -0.59
C LYS A 61 1.51 7.28 0.03
N ALA A 62 0.68 8.24 -0.40
CA ALA A 62 0.72 9.62 0.10
C ALA A 62 0.27 9.70 1.56
N GLU A 63 -0.67 8.85 2.01
CA GLU A 63 -1.07 8.75 3.42
C GLU A 63 0.11 8.42 4.35
N PHE A 64 1.14 7.72 3.84
CA PHE A 64 2.36 7.41 4.58
C PHE A 64 3.45 8.50 4.50
N GLY A 65 3.28 9.54 3.68
CA GLY A 65 4.25 10.63 3.55
C GLY A 65 5.68 10.14 3.26
N SER A 66 6.64 10.55 4.09
CA SER A 66 8.04 10.10 3.98
C SER A 66 8.25 8.64 4.41
N SER A 67 7.33 8.08 5.21
CA SER A 67 7.38 6.69 5.68
C SER A 67 7.06 5.67 4.58
N LYS A 68 6.54 6.12 3.43
CA LYS A 68 6.22 5.25 2.27
C LYS A 68 7.40 4.41 1.78
N LYS A 69 8.65 4.85 2.07
CA LYS A 69 9.88 4.12 1.74
C LYS A 69 10.01 2.77 2.47
N TYR A 70 9.25 2.56 3.55
CA TYR A 70 9.23 1.31 4.31
C TYR A 70 8.08 0.39 3.92
N LEU A 71 7.15 0.83 3.08
CA LEU A 71 6.00 0.01 2.70
C LEU A 71 6.43 -1.26 1.97
N PRO A 72 5.75 -2.41 2.19
CA PRO A 72 5.98 -3.65 1.45
C PRO A 72 5.40 -3.58 0.03
N TYR A 73 5.79 -2.56 -0.73
CA TYR A 73 5.28 -2.34 -2.07
C TYR A 73 5.87 -3.33 -3.07
N VAL A 74 5.00 -4.00 -3.82
CA VAL A 74 5.34 -4.86 -4.95
C VAL A 74 4.84 -4.18 -6.22
N GLU A 75 5.78 -3.87 -7.12
CA GLU A 75 5.45 -3.30 -8.43
C GLU A 75 4.84 -4.37 -9.35
N CYS A 76 3.63 -4.09 -9.81
CA CYS A 76 2.86 -4.98 -10.67
C CYS A 76 2.86 -4.57 -12.13
N SER A 77 3.44 -3.42 -12.51
CA SER A 77 3.48 -2.97 -13.89
C SER A 77 4.91 -2.94 -14.42
N ASN A 78 5.13 -3.60 -15.56
CA ASN A 78 6.28 -3.35 -16.42
C ASN A 78 6.18 -1.95 -17.06
N PRO A 79 7.29 -1.42 -17.63
CA PRO A 79 7.28 -0.12 -18.31
C PRO A 79 6.29 -0.03 -19.49
N ASP A 80 5.96 -1.16 -20.11
CA ASP A 80 4.99 -1.27 -21.20
C ASP A 80 3.54 -1.48 -20.71
N ASN A 81 3.30 -1.30 -19.41
CA ASN A 81 2.04 -1.51 -18.70
C ASN A 81 1.53 -2.96 -18.67
N THR A 82 2.34 -3.95 -19.10
CA THR A 82 2.00 -5.36 -18.88
C THR A 82 2.22 -5.73 -17.41
N GLN A 83 1.42 -6.67 -16.89
CA GLN A 83 1.54 -7.08 -15.50
C GLN A 83 2.80 -7.94 -15.27
N THR A 84 3.52 -7.69 -14.18
CA THR A 84 4.69 -8.47 -13.76
C THR A 84 4.30 -9.90 -13.39
N GLN A 85 5.23 -10.85 -13.55
CA GLN A 85 4.95 -12.27 -13.29
C GLN A 85 4.55 -12.52 -11.83
N ILE A 86 5.21 -11.86 -10.87
CA ILE A 86 4.89 -12.00 -9.44
C ILE A 86 3.42 -11.62 -9.14
N CYS A 87 2.87 -10.61 -9.81
CA CYS A 87 1.47 -10.23 -9.59
C CYS A 87 0.49 -11.14 -10.32
N LYS A 88 0.87 -11.70 -11.49
CA LYS A 88 0.10 -12.76 -12.16
C LYS A 88 0.03 -14.03 -11.32
N ASP A 89 1.17 -14.46 -10.76
CA ASP A 89 1.25 -15.67 -9.92
C ASP A 89 0.41 -15.55 -8.65
N ASN A 90 0.35 -14.33 -8.09
CA ASN A 90 -0.49 -14.00 -6.95
C ASN A 90 -1.92 -13.60 -7.35
N LYS A 91 -2.29 -13.71 -8.63
CA LYS A 91 -3.65 -13.45 -9.14
C LYS A 91 -4.18 -12.06 -8.78
N ILE A 92 -3.32 -11.05 -8.84
CA ILE A 92 -3.69 -9.66 -8.55
C ILE A 92 -4.45 -9.10 -9.75
N GLU A 93 -5.74 -8.80 -9.58
CA GLU A 93 -6.59 -8.33 -10.69
C GLU A 93 -6.86 -6.81 -10.66
N GLY A 94 -6.49 -6.15 -9.56
CA GLY A 94 -6.74 -4.73 -9.37
C GLY A 94 -5.76 -4.10 -8.41
N TYR A 95 -5.68 -2.78 -8.43
CA TYR A 95 -4.76 -2.00 -7.62
C TYR A 95 -5.48 -0.83 -6.93
N PRO A 96 -5.06 -0.43 -5.72
CA PRO A 96 -4.12 -1.15 -4.85
C PRO A 96 -4.73 -2.43 -4.28
N THR A 97 -3.89 -3.44 -4.03
CA THR A 97 -4.29 -4.68 -3.37
C THR A 97 -3.38 -5.00 -2.20
N TRP A 98 -3.96 -5.34 -1.06
CA TRP A 98 -3.25 -5.77 0.14
C TRP A 98 -3.49 -7.25 0.42
N MET A 99 -2.42 -7.95 0.83
CA MET A 99 -2.47 -9.30 1.38
C MET A 99 -1.79 -9.30 2.74
N PHE A 100 -2.39 -9.94 3.73
CA PHE A 100 -1.91 -9.98 5.11
C PHE A 100 -1.56 -11.40 5.51
N GLN A 101 -0.42 -11.56 6.18
CA GLN A 101 0.13 -12.86 6.58
C GLN A 101 -0.83 -13.66 7.47
N ASP A 102 -1.60 -12.96 8.32
CA ASP A 102 -2.52 -13.56 9.28
C ASP A 102 -3.98 -13.60 8.77
N GLY A 103 -4.22 -13.19 7.52
CA GLY A 103 -5.57 -13.04 6.97
C GLY A 103 -6.18 -11.67 7.20
N VAL A 104 -7.47 -11.56 6.83
CA VAL A 104 -8.21 -10.29 6.93
C VAL A 104 -9.32 -10.46 7.94
N LYS A 105 -9.41 -9.52 8.88
CA LYS A 105 -10.52 -9.38 9.82
C LYS A 105 -11.28 -8.11 9.49
N ILE A 106 -12.59 -8.24 9.32
CA ILE A 106 -13.51 -7.12 9.13
C ILE A 106 -14.70 -7.26 10.07
N THR A 107 -15.22 -6.14 10.56
CA THR A 107 -16.39 -6.11 11.45
C THR A 107 -17.57 -5.49 10.70
N SER A 108 -18.67 -6.23 10.57
CA SER A 108 -19.90 -5.76 9.92
C SER A 108 -21.11 -6.41 10.57
N LYS A 109 -22.10 -5.57 10.91
CA LYS A 109 -23.43 -6.00 11.40
C LYS A 109 -24.33 -6.50 10.27
N SER A 110 -24.09 -6.02 9.05
CA SER A 110 -24.84 -6.42 7.86
C SER A 110 -24.13 -7.57 7.16
N ALA A 111 -24.92 -8.44 6.53
CA ALA A 111 -24.39 -9.46 5.64
C ALA A 111 -23.72 -8.80 4.42
N PRO A 112 -22.58 -9.32 3.94
CA PRO A 112 -21.95 -8.80 2.74
C PRO A 112 -22.76 -9.16 1.49
N LEU A 113 -22.63 -8.34 0.46
CA LEU A 113 -22.90 -8.77 -0.91
C LEU A 113 -21.78 -9.74 -1.34
N VAL A 114 -22.16 -10.92 -1.84
CA VAL A 114 -21.22 -11.92 -2.33
C VAL A 114 -21.37 -12.07 -3.84
N CYS A 115 -20.33 -11.72 -4.56
CA CYS A 115 -20.23 -11.91 -6.00
C CYS A 115 -19.56 -13.25 -6.28
N ALA A 116 -20.14 -14.02 -7.20
CA ALA A 116 -19.59 -15.28 -7.64
C ALA A 116 -18.27 -15.07 -8.41
N ILE A 117 -17.50 -16.14 -8.55
CA ILE A 117 -16.37 -16.16 -9.48
C ILE A 117 -16.92 -15.86 -10.88
N LYS A 118 -16.31 -14.89 -11.56
CA LYS A 118 -16.68 -14.50 -12.92
C LYS A 118 -16.49 -15.69 -13.84
N THR A 119 -17.60 -16.24 -14.31
CA THR A 119 -17.61 -17.29 -15.34
C THR A 119 -18.15 -16.70 -16.63
N ALA A 120 -17.79 -17.29 -17.77
CA ALA A 120 -18.22 -16.81 -19.09
C ALA A 120 -19.75 -16.83 -19.31
N THR A 121 -20.54 -17.43 -18.41
CA THR A 121 -21.96 -17.74 -18.61
C THR A 121 -22.91 -17.13 -17.57
N SER A 122 -22.40 -16.43 -16.56
CA SER A 122 -23.24 -15.85 -15.49
C SER A 122 -23.57 -14.38 -15.75
N VAL A 123 -24.87 -14.04 -15.73
CA VAL A 123 -25.31 -12.64 -15.61
C VAL A 123 -24.96 -12.18 -14.19
N GLU A 124 -24.00 -11.27 -14.11
CA GLU A 124 -23.50 -10.72 -12.86
C GLU A 124 -24.47 -9.64 -12.34
N PRO A 125 -24.81 -9.60 -11.03
CA PRO A 125 -25.60 -8.50 -10.48
C PRO A 125 -24.89 -7.15 -10.70
N ASP A 126 -25.63 -6.08 -10.99
CA ASP A 126 -25.05 -4.74 -11.22
C ASP A 126 -24.13 -4.29 -10.09
N ALA A 127 -24.46 -4.64 -8.84
CA ALA A 127 -23.68 -4.32 -7.65
C ALA A 127 -22.30 -5.02 -7.60
N CYS A 128 -22.09 -6.04 -8.43
CA CYS A 128 -20.82 -6.76 -8.56
C CYS A 128 -19.96 -6.24 -9.72
N ALA A 129 -20.55 -5.49 -10.65
CA ALA A 129 -19.89 -5.03 -11.87
C ALA A 129 -18.53 -4.34 -11.57
N GLY A 130 -17.48 -4.84 -12.21
CA GLY A 130 -16.10 -4.33 -12.04
C GLY A 130 -15.42 -4.75 -10.73
N ARG A 131 -16.08 -5.54 -9.87
CA ARG A 131 -15.55 -6.01 -8.57
C ARG A 131 -15.39 -7.53 -8.50
N SER A 132 -16.12 -8.28 -9.32
CA SER A 132 -15.95 -9.74 -9.42
C SER A 132 -14.55 -10.13 -9.86
N SER A 133 -14.13 -11.30 -9.40
CA SER A 133 -12.83 -11.90 -9.69
C SER A 133 -13.00 -13.11 -10.61
N GLU A 134 -12.05 -13.33 -11.51
CA GLU A 134 -11.93 -14.51 -12.35
C GLU A 134 -11.44 -15.73 -11.54
N TYR A 135 -10.90 -15.51 -10.34
CA TYR A 135 -10.26 -16.55 -9.53
C TYR A 135 -10.98 -16.83 -8.21
N TYR A 136 -11.67 -15.83 -7.66
CA TYR A 136 -12.16 -15.86 -6.28
C TYR A 136 -13.60 -15.37 -6.20
N GLN A 137 -14.31 -15.78 -5.15
CA GLN A 137 -15.52 -15.05 -4.78
C GLN A 137 -15.11 -13.65 -4.29
N THR A 138 -15.99 -12.67 -4.43
CA THR A 138 -15.76 -11.31 -3.94
C THR A 138 -16.81 -10.99 -2.87
N TRP A 139 -16.36 -10.52 -1.72
CA TRP A 139 -17.18 -10.06 -0.61
C TRP A 139 -17.11 -8.54 -0.52
N ILE A 140 -18.29 -7.91 -0.51
CA ILE A 140 -18.47 -6.47 -0.42
C ILE A 140 -19.26 -6.17 0.85
N PHE A 141 -18.65 -5.40 1.74
CA PHE A 141 -19.26 -5.00 3.01
C PHE A 141 -19.68 -3.53 2.93
N ASP A 142 -20.86 -3.22 3.48
CA ASP A 142 -21.34 -1.85 3.58
C ASP A 142 -20.40 -1.00 4.44
N GLY A 143 -20.17 0.24 4.03
CA GLY A 143 -19.27 1.17 4.73
C GLY A 143 -17.78 0.99 4.41
N TYR A 144 -17.43 0.03 3.55
CA TYR A 144 -16.06 -0.17 3.09
C TYR A 144 -15.93 0.13 1.59
N ASN A 145 -14.93 0.94 1.24
CA ASN A 145 -14.61 1.31 -0.14
C ASN A 145 -13.65 0.32 -0.83
N PHE A 146 -13.52 -0.88 -0.28
CA PHE A 146 -12.75 -1.98 -0.84
C PHE A 146 -13.62 -3.23 -0.94
N SER A 147 -13.17 -4.20 -1.74
CA SER A 147 -13.70 -5.56 -1.73
C SER A 147 -12.66 -6.53 -1.19
N ILE A 148 -13.12 -7.64 -0.62
CA ILE A 148 -12.27 -8.75 -0.23
C ILE A 148 -12.48 -9.86 -1.25
N LYS A 149 -11.40 -10.34 -1.86
CA LYS A 149 -11.39 -11.51 -2.75
C LYS A 149 -10.74 -12.66 -2.01
N SER A 150 -11.34 -13.85 -2.02
CA SER A 150 -10.87 -14.97 -1.21
C SER A 150 -11.17 -16.34 -1.85
N PRO A 151 -10.24 -17.30 -1.75
CA PRO A 151 -10.46 -18.65 -2.26
C PRO A 151 -11.40 -19.50 -1.40
N THR A 152 -11.60 -19.14 -0.13
CA THR A 152 -12.51 -19.87 0.78
C THR A 152 -13.43 -18.89 1.49
N ALA A 153 -14.61 -19.37 1.89
CA ALA A 153 -15.54 -18.56 2.68
C ALA A 153 -14.90 -18.11 4.01
N PRO A 154 -15.25 -16.90 4.50
CA PRO A 154 -14.80 -16.44 5.81
C PRO A 154 -15.46 -17.22 6.94
N VAL A 155 -14.77 -17.28 8.08
CA VAL A 155 -15.38 -17.70 9.36
C VAL A 155 -16.05 -16.48 9.99
N GLN A 156 -17.34 -16.59 10.30
CA GLN A 156 -18.10 -15.53 10.96
C GLN A 156 -18.28 -15.85 12.46
N GLU A 157 -17.91 -14.91 13.32
CA GLU A 157 -18.09 -14.95 14.77
C GLU A 157 -18.79 -13.66 15.23
N GLY A 158 -20.11 -13.70 15.38
CA GLY A 158 -20.91 -12.50 15.61
C GLY A 158 -20.81 -11.54 14.42
N ASP A 159 -20.43 -10.29 14.70
CA ASP A 159 -20.23 -9.26 13.67
C ASP A 159 -18.84 -9.34 13.00
N VAL A 160 -17.97 -10.28 13.40
CA VAL A 160 -16.59 -10.38 12.91
C VAL A 160 -16.49 -11.44 11.83
N TRP A 161 -15.87 -11.08 10.71
CA TRP A 161 -15.61 -11.95 9.57
C TRP A 161 -14.11 -12.12 9.39
N LYS A 162 -13.64 -13.37 9.42
CA LYS A 162 -12.21 -13.73 9.30
C LYS A 162 -11.97 -14.46 7.99
N PHE A 163 -11.14 -13.88 7.15
CA PHE A 163 -10.70 -14.43 5.88
C PHE A 163 -9.28 -15.02 6.01
N PRO A 164 -8.93 -16.04 5.21
CA PRO A 164 -7.59 -16.64 5.22
C PRO A 164 -6.51 -15.65 4.76
N SER A 165 -5.25 -15.96 5.03
CA SER A 165 -4.06 -15.20 4.57
C SER A 165 -3.90 -15.10 3.06
N THR A 166 -4.59 -15.96 2.31
CA THR A 166 -4.68 -15.91 0.85
C THR A 166 -5.73 -14.94 0.33
N ALA A 167 -6.50 -14.29 1.21
CA ALA A 167 -7.44 -13.26 0.83
C ALA A 167 -6.73 -11.96 0.42
N GLN A 168 -7.34 -11.24 -0.51
CA GLN A 168 -6.85 -10.01 -1.09
C GLN A 168 -7.85 -8.90 -0.82
N VAL A 169 -7.38 -7.75 -0.33
CA VAL A 169 -8.20 -6.56 -0.10
C VAL A 169 -7.89 -5.53 -1.18
N THR A 170 -8.83 -5.27 -2.09
CA THR A 170 -8.64 -4.42 -3.26
C THR A 170 -9.53 -3.18 -3.18
N GLY A 171 -8.93 -1.99 -3.28
CA GLY A 171 -9.64 -0.70 -3.20
C GLY A 171 -9.02 0.27 -2.20
N GLU A 172 -9.81 1.22 -1.70
CA GLU A 172 -9.32 2.24 -0.76
C GLU A 172 -9.21 1.65 0.65
N ASN A 173 -7.99 1.54 1.18
CA ASN A 173 -7.73 0.92 2.49
C ASN A 173 -7.28 1.97 3.51
N PRO A 174 -8.16 2.38 4.45
CA PRO A 174 -7.81 3.34 5.49
C PRO A 174 -6.67 2.88 6.40
N LEU A 175 -5.82 3.80 6.88
CA LEU A 175 -4.70 3.46 7.78
C LEU A 175 -5.13 2.70 9.04
N ASN A 176 -6.29 3.04 9.62
CA ASN A 176 -6.82 2.34 10.79
C ASN A 176 -7.20 0.89 10.47
N PHE A 177 -7.75 0.63 9.28
CA PHE A 177 -8.02 -0.73 8.83
C PHE A 177 -6.71 -1.51 8.66
N LEU A 178 -5.71 -0.94 7.97
CA LEU A 178 -4.39 -1.56 7.79
C LEU A 178 -3.71 -1.86 9.14
N ALA A 179 -3.84 -0.96 10.12
CA ALA A 179 -3.28 -1.13 11.46
C ALA A 179 -3.98 -2.25 12.25
N GLU A 180 -5.31 -2.35 12.14
CA GLU A 180 -6.07 -3.43 12.77
C GLU A 180 -5.63 -4.81 12.27
N GLN A 181 -5.39 -4.95 10.96
CA GLN A 181 -4.99 -6.24 10.36
C GLN A 181 -3.68 -6.79 10.93
N ILE A 182 -2.80 -5.91 11.41
CA ILE A 182 -1.49 -6.31 11.94
C ILE A 182 -1.35 -6.13 13.46
N GLY A 183 -2.43 -5.72 14.14
CA GLY A 183 -2.46 -5.45 15.57
C GLY A 183 -1.60 -4.26 15.99
N PHE A 184 -1.51 -3.22 15.14
CA PHE A 184 -0.69 -2.04 15.39
C PHE A 184 -1.54 -0.87 15.93
N VAL A 185 -0.99 -0.10 16.87
CA VAL A 185 -1.64 1.11 17.40
C VAL A 185 -1.03 2.33 16.70
N LEU A 186 -1.84 3.04 15.91
CA LEU A 186 -1.38 4.23 15.20
C LEU A 186 -0.96 5.34 16.18
N PRO A 187 0.08 6.11 15.85
CA PRO A 187 0.45 7.29 16.63
C PRO A 187 -0.66 8.36 16.52
N GLN A 188 -0.95 9.01 17.65
CA GLN A 188 -1.90 10.13 17.73
C GLN A 188 -1.44 11.29 16.83
#